data_AF-A0A2T4CWW2-F1
#
_entry.id   AF-A0A2T4CWW2-F1
#
_cell.length_a   1.000
_cell.length_b   1.000
_cell.length_c   1.000
_cell.angle_alpha   90.00
_cell.angle_beta   90.00
_cell.angle_gamma   90.00
#
_symmetry.space_group_name_H-M   'P 1'
#
loop_
_entity.id
_entity.type
_entity.pdbx_description
1 polymer ?
#
loop_
_entity_poly.entity_id
_entity_poly.type
_entity_poly.pdbx_seq_one_letter_code
_entity_poly.pdbx_strand_id
1 'polypeptide(L)'
;MIQNFQGMARRLATLLRQQGISDPDVLRVIETTPRHQFMPESLAHKAYENTALPIGKGQTISQPLMVASMTQLLMQHHCQKVLEIGTGSGYQTAVLAQLVERVYSVERIAELQYQAKRRLKNLDLHNIQMRHGDGWQGWSSKSPFDGIIVTAAAQSIPQALLDQLADGGSQRDR
;
A
#
# COMPACT_ATOMS: atom_id res chain seq x y z
N MET A 1 -11.28 10.98 25.39
CA MET A 1 -12.34 10.38 24.53
C MET A 1 -11.70 9.20 23.81
N ILE A 2 -12.08 7.96 24.14
CA ILE A 2 -11.47 6.78 23.51
C ILE A 2 -12.05 6.66 22.10
N GLN A 3 -11.22 6.83 21.07
CA GLN A 3 -11.68 6.65 19.68
C GLN A 3 -11.91 5.15 19.42
N ASN A 4 -13.13 4.78 19.04
CA ASN A 4 -13.48 3.40 18.70
C ASN A 4 -13.02 3.08 17.26
N PHE A 5 -11.71 2.90 17.07
CA PHE A 5 -11.14 2.61 15.75
C PHE A 5 -11.63 1.30 15.15
N GLN A 6 -11.85 0.26 15.95
CA GLN A 6 -12.34 -1.03 15.47
C GLN A 6 -13.73 -0.91 14.85
N GLY A 7 -14.65 -0.19 15.51
CA GLY A 7 -15.98 0.04 14.99
C GLY A 7 -15.98 0.84 13.68
N MET A 8 -15.09 1.84 13.56
CA MET A 8 -14.93 2.62 12.34
C MET A 8 -14.33 1.80 11.19
N ALA A 9 -13.32 0.98 11.48
CA ALA A 9 -12.70 0.07 10.51
C ALA A 9 -13.71 -0.93 9.93
N ARG A 10 -14.56 -1.52 10.77
CA ARG A 10 -15.61 -2.45 10.33
C ARG A 10 -16.66 -1.79 9.44
N ARG A 11 -17.05 -0.55 9.76
CA ARG A 11 -17.95 0.25 8.91
C ARG A 11 -17.32 0.56 7.56
N LEU A 12 -16.03 0.92 7.56
CA LEU A 12 -15.27 1.14 6.34
C LEU A 12 -15.23 -0.13 5.48
N ALA A 13 -14.89 -1.29 6.06
CA ALA A 13 -14.86 -2.56 5.31
C ALA A 13 -16.23 -2.92 4.73
N THR A 14 -17.33 -2.70 5.46
CA THR A 14 -18.68 -2.85 4.94
C THR A 14 -18.95 -1.94 3.75
N LEU A 15 -18.57 -0.67 3.84
CA LEU A 15 -18.71 0.30 2.75
C LEU A 15 -17.89 -0.10 1.52
N LEU A 16 -16.65 -0.55 1.70
CA LEU A 16 -15.80 -1.03 0.60
C LEU A 16 -16.41 -2.24 -0.10
N ARG A 17 -17.01 -3.16 0.65
CA ARG A 17 -17.75 -4.29 0.08
C ARG A 17 -18.92 -3.82 -0.79
N GLN A 18 -19.70 -2.86 -0.31
CA GLN A 18 -20.79 -2.25 -1.08
C GLN A 18 -20.30 -1.53 -2.34
N GLN A 19 -19.05 -1.08 -2.35
CA GLN A 19 -18.40 -0.43 -3.49
C GLN A 19 -17.65 -1.39 -4.42
N GLY A 20 -17.86 -2.71 -4.29
CA GLY A 20 -17.38 -3.71 -5.25
C GLY A 20 -16.08 -4.41 -4.89
N ILE A 21 -15.55 -4.20 -3.68
CA ILE A 21 -14.46 -5.03 -3.15
C ILE A 21 -15.05 -6.37 -2.69
N SER A 22 -14.80 -7.43 -3.45
CA SER A 22 -15.34 -8.77 -3.24
C SER A 22 -14.34 -9.72 -2.56
N ASP A 23 -13.05 -9.42 -2.59
CA ASP A 23 -12.01 -10.26 -1.99
C ASP A 23 -12.09 -10.19 -0.45
N PRO A 24 -12.42 -11.31 0.23
CA PRO A 24 -12.60 -11.33 1.67
C PRO A 24 -11.29 -11.11 2.44
N ASP A 25 -10.15 -11.52 1.90
CA ASP A 25 -8.84 -11.33 2.54
C ASP A 25 -8.39 -9.88 2.46
N VAL A 26 -8.62 -9.21 1.32
CA VAL A 26 -8.38 -7.77 1.18
C VAL A 26 -9.24 -6.98 2.17
N LEU A 27 -10.54 -7.29 2.27
CA LEU A 27 -11.44 -6.64 3.23
C LEU A 27 -10.99 -6.84 4.68
N ARG A 28 -10.63 -8.08 5.04
CA ARG A 28 -10.13 -8.43 6.38
C ARG A 28 -8.88 -7.65 6.72
N VAL A 29 -7.89 -7.63 5.83
CA VAL A 29 -6.62 -6.92 6.05
C VAL A 29 -6.83 -5.41 6.19
N ILE A 30 -7.74 -4.82 5.41
CA ILE A 30 -8.08 -3.39 5.55
C ILE A 30 -8.76 -3.11 6.90
N GLU A 31 -9.67 -3.98 7.36
CA GLU A 31 -10.34 -3.85 8.66
C GLU A 31 -9.34 -3.94 9.82
N THR A 32 -8.36 -4.86 9.76
CA THR A 32 -7.44 -5.13 10.87
C THR A 32 -6.20 -4.25 10.87
N THR A 33 -5.79 -3.70 9.72
CA THR A 33 -4.62 -2.83 9.64
C THR A 33 -4.92 -1.46 10.27
N PRO A 34 -4.16 -0.99 11.28
CA PRO A 34 -4.47 0.22 12.02
C PRO A 34 -4.14 1.49 11.22
N ARG A 35 -4.97 1.84 10.23
CA ARG A 35 -4.77 2.95 9.29
C ARG A 35 -4.43 4.28 9.95
N HIS A 36 -5.01 4.56 11.12
CA HIS A 36 -4.74 5.77 11.92
C HIS A 36 -3.26 5.93 12.34
N GLN A 37 -2.48 4.84 12.42
CA GLN A 37 -1.04 4.91 12.75
C GLN A 37 -0.17 5.39 11.58
N PHE A 38 -0.73 5.48 10.38
CA PHE A 38 -0.04 5.84 9.13
C PHE A 38 -0.27 7.32 8.74
N MET A 39 -0.70 8.16 9.67
CA MET A 39 -0.97 9.58 9.45
C MET A 39 -0.67 10.39 10.70
N PRO A 40 -0.61 11.74 10.61
CA PRO A 40 -0.52 12.59 11.78
C PRO A 40 -1.69 12.38 12.75
N GLU A 41 -1.43 12.45 14.05
CA GLU A 41 -2.43 12.25 15.11
C GLU A 41 -3.64 13.19 14.98
N SER A 42 -3.41 14.43 14.53
CA SER A 42 -4.46 15.42 14.28
C SER A 42 -5.52 14.95 13.27
N LEU A 43 -5.19 13.98 12.41
CA LEU A 43 -6.08 13.44 11.39
C LEU A 43 -6.65 12.07 11.75
N ALA A 44 -6.29 11.49 12.90
CA ALA A 44 -6.71 10.15 13.30
C ALA A 44 -8.24 9.99 13.35
N HIS A 45 -8.96 11.06 13.68
CA HIS A 45 -10.43 11.08 13.69
C HIS A 45 -11.07 10.85 12.30
N LYS A 46 -10.33 11.10 11.21
CA LYS A 46 -10.76 10.84 9.82
C LYS A 46 -10.16 9.57 9.22
N ALA A 47 -9.38 8.81 9.99
CA ALA A 47 -8.53 7.76 9.44
C ALA A 47 -9.29 6.67 8.65
N TYR A 48 -10.56 6.47 8.97
CA TYR A 48 -11.43 5.45 8.39
C TYR A 48 -12.54 6.04 7.52
N GLU A 49 -12.46 7.32 7.18
CA GLU A 49 -13.25 7.89 6.09
C GLU A 49 -12.69 7.41 4.75
N ASN A 50 -13.55 7.20 3.75
CA ASN A 50 -13.11 6.79 2.42
C ASN A 50 -12.54 7.99 1.61
N THR A 51 -11.48 8.61 2.12
CA THR A 51 -10.84 9.78 1.53
C THR A 51 -9.32 9.71 1.63
N ALA A 52 -8.62 10.41 0.73
CA ALA A 52 -7.19 10.61 0.83
C ALA A 52 -6.86 11.66 1.90
N LEU A 53 -5.78 11.45 2.66
CA LEU A 53 -5.39 12.36 3.74
C LEU A 53 -3.91 12.75 3.62
N PRO A 54 -3.52 13.97 4.00
CA PRO A 54 -2.11 14.38 3.95
C PRO A 54 -1.26 13.63 4.98
N ILE A 55 -0.06 13.24 4.57
CA ILE A 55 0.93 12.56 5.43
C ILE A 55 2.22 13.39 5.61
N GLY A 56 2.19 14.64 5.18
CA GLY A 56 3.35 15.53 5.14
C GLY A 56 4.13 15.45 3.82
N LYS A 57 5.11 16.34 3.64
CA LYS A 57 5.99 16.41 2.45
C LYS A 57 5.24 16.48 1.11
N GLY A 58 4.06 17.11 1.11
CA GLY A 58 3.20 17.19 -0.07
C GLY A 58 2.64 15.85 -0.55
N GLN A 59 2.71 14.79 0.26
CA GLN A 59 2.19 13.46 -0.08
C GLN A 59 0.89 13.16 0.68
N THR A 60 0.15 12.17 0.17
CA THR A 60 -1.10 11.70 0.76
C THR A 60 -1.08 10.18 0.97
N ILE A 61 -1.81 9.72 1.98
CA ILE A 61 -2.26 8.33 2.07
C ILE A 61 -3.51 8.19 1.20
N SER A 62 -3.52 7.23 0.27
CA SER A 62 -4.65 7.03 -0.65
C SER A 62 -5.93 6.66 0.05
N GLN A 63 -7.06 7.02 -0.57
CA GLN A 63 -8.37 6.59 -0.15
C GLN A 63 -8.44 5.05 0.02
N PRO A 64 -9.08 4.53 1.09
CA PRO A 64 -9.23 3.10 1.33
C PRO A 64 -9.76 2.31 0.14
N LEU A 65 -10.73 2.84 -0.61
CA LEU A 65 -11.26 2.17 -1.79
C LEU A 65 -10.19 1.91 -2.85
N MET A 66 -9.32 2.89 -3.11
CA MET A 66 -8.25 2.74 -4.10
C MET A 66 -7.23 1.72 -3.66
N VAL A 67 -6.84 1.73 -2.38
CA VAL A 67 -5.97 0.71 -1.79
C VAL A 67 -6.59 -0.68 -1.96
N ALA A 68 -7.88 -0.82 -1.65
CA ALA A 68 -8.61 -2.08 -1.77
C ALA A 68 -8.71 -2.57 -3.22
N SER A 69 -9.11 -1.70 -4.15
CA SER A 69 -9.27 -2.03 -5.57
C SER A 69 -7.96 -2.45 -6.20
N MET A 70 -6.88 -1.69 -5.99
CA MET A 70 -5.56 -2.04 -6.54
C MET A 70 -5.05 -3.37 -5.96
N THR A 71 -5.24 -3.58 -4.65
CA THR A 71 -4.81 -4.81 -3.99
C THR A 71 -5.60 -6.01 -4.49
N GLN A 72 -6.93 -5.93 -4.57
CA GLN A 72 -7.78 -7.00 -5.09
C GLN A 72 -7.40 -7.39 -6.52
N LEU A 73 -7.17 -6.41 -7.39
CA LEU A 73 -6.72 -6.66 -8.77
C LEU A 73 -5.38 -7.39 -8.80
N LEU A 74 -4.45 -7.02 -7.92
CA LEU A 74 -3.16 -7.68 -7.79
C LEU A 74 -3.31 -9.14 -7.33
N MET A 75 -4.20 -9.40 -6.37
CA MET A 75 -4.42 -10.75 -5.81
C MET A 75 -5.06 -11.73 -6.80
N GLN A 76 -5.75 -11.24 -7.84
CA GLN A 76 -6.26 -12.08 -8.94
C GLN A 76 -5.14 -12.78 -9.72
N HIS A 77 -3.91 -12.28 -9.64
CA HIS A 77 -2.75 -12.86 -10.31
C HIS A 77 -1.89 -13.75 -9.40
N HIS A 78 -2.38 -14.08 -8.20
CA HIS A 78 -1.68 -14.94 -7.23
C HIS A 78 -0.24 -14.49 -6.93
N CYS A 79 -0.01 -13.17 -6.91
CA CYS A 79 1.31 -12.60 -6.69
C CYS A 79 1.89 -12.99 -5.32
N GLN A 80 3.10 -13.54 -5.30
CA GLN A 80 3.84 -13.84 -4.06
C GLN A 80 4.90 -12.79 -3.77
N LYS A 81 5.46 -12.17 -4.82
CA LYS A 81 6.55 -11.20 -4.75
C LYS A 81 6.15 -9.92 -5.47
N VAL A 82 5.95 -8.85 -4.70
CA VAL A 82 5.39 -7.58 -5.21
C VAL A 82 6.41 -6.45 -5.07
N LEU A 83 6.46 -5.58 -6.08
CA LEU A 83 7.12 -4.27 -6.02
C LEU A 83 6.09 -3.16 -5.87
N GLU A 84 6.24 -2.33 -4.86
CA GLU A 84 5.51 -1.09 -4.64
C GLU A 84 6.40 0.12 -4.96
N ILE A 85 5.90 1.01 -5.81
CA ILE A 85 6.54 2.30 -6.11
C ILE A 85 5.77 3.43 -5.43
N GLY A 86 6.34 3.97 -4.35
CA GLY A 86 5.77 5.04 -3.54
C GLY A 86 5.32 4.53 -2.17
N THR A 87 6.27 4.16 -1.30
CA THR A 87 5.95 3.72 0.07
C THR A 87 5.04 4.71 0.82
N GLY A 88 5.32 6.02 0.69
CA GLY A 88 4.58 7.07 1.38
C GLY A 88 4.53 6.84 2.89
N SER A 89 3.33 6.66 3.45
CA SER A 89 3.17 6.39 4.87
C SER A 89 3.52 4.96 5.28
N GLY A 90 3.52 4.02 4.32
CA GLY A 90 3.66 2.58 4.53
C GLY A 90 2.34 1.80 4.64
N TYR A 91 1.18 2.45 4.50
CA TYR A 91 -0.11 1.76 4.69
C TYR A 91 -0.39 0.70 3.61
N GLN A 92 -0.19 1.03 2.33
CA GLN A 92 -0.34 0.07 1.24
C GLN A 92 0.69 -1.07 1.37
N THR A 93 1.93 -0.75 1.73
CA THR A 93 2.97 -1.74 2.06
C THR A 93 2.51 -2.71 3.15
N ALA A 94 1.91 -2.20 4.23
CA ALA A 94 1.41 -3.02 5.34
C ALA A 94 0.25 -3.94 4.92
N VAL A 95 -0.64 -3.45 4.04
CA VAL A 95 -1.72 -4.26 3.46
C VAL A 95 -1.15 -5.39 2.61
N LEU A 96 -0.21 -5.08 1.70
CA LEU A 96 0.41 -6.09 0.83
C LEU A 96 1.18 -7.13 1.62
N ALA A 97 1.93 -6.72 2.64
CA ALA A 97 2.77 -7.60 3.46
C ALA A 97 1.98 -8.71 4.18
N GLN A 98 0.67 -8.53 4.39
CA GLN A 98 -0.19 -9.54 5.00
C GLN A 98 -0.82 -10.50 3.98
N LEU A 99 -0.66 -10.23 2.68
CA LEU A 99 -1.31 -10.94 1.58
C LEU A 99 -0.32 -11.67 0.66
N VAL A 100 0.95 -11.26 0.65
CA VAL A 100 1.99 -11.83 -0.23
C VAL A 100 3.22 -12.28 0.56
N GLU A 101 4.05 -13.14 -0.02
CA GLU A 101 5.26 -13.65 0.63
C GLU A 101 6.32 -12.58 0.82
N ARG A 102 6.52 -11.67 -0.14
CA ARG A 102 7.55 -10.62 -0.08
C ARG A 102 7.10 -9.32 -0.74
N VAL A 103 7.30 -8.21 -0.03
CA VAL A 103 7.08 -6.87 -0.54
C VAL A 103 8.41 -6.13 -0.66
N TYR A 104 8.64 -5.55 -1.83
CA TYR A 104 9.71 -4.60 -2.09
C TYR A 104 9.10 -3.23 -2.27
N SER A 105 9.52 -2.23 -1.51
CA SER A 105 8.92 -0.89 -1.57
C SER A 105 9.98 0.19 -1.78
N VAL A 106 9.75 1.05 -2.76
CA VAL A 106 10.66 2.16 -3.12
C VAL A 106 10.01 3.49 -2.78
N GLU A 107 10.78 4.38 -2.15
CA GLU A 107 10.37 5.74 -1.81
C GLU A 107 11.49 6.71 -2.15
N ARG A 108 11.15 7.87 -2.70
CA ARG A 108 12.11 8.91 -3.09
C ARG A 108 12.37 9.92 -1.97
N ILE A 109 11.46 10.04 -1.01
CA ILE A 109 11.55 10.95 0.14
C ILE A 109 12.08 10.19 1.37
N ALA A 110 13.36 10.39 1.70
CA ALA A 110 14.06 9.67 2.77
C ALA A 110 13.32 9.69 4.12
N GLU A 111 12.73 10.84 4.49
CA GLU A 111 12.01 10.98 5.75
C GLU A 111 10.74 10.12 5.81
N LEU A 112 9.98 10.05 4.71
CA LEU A 112 8.80 9.18 4.62
C LEU A 112 9.20 7.72 4.71
N GLN A 113 10.26 7.34 3.99
CA GLN A 113 10.77 5.98 4.04
C GLN A 113 11.19 5.58 5.46
N TYR A 114 11.91 6.46 6.16
CA TYR A 114 12.33 6.23 7.53
C TYR A 114 11.14 6.04 8.48
N GLN A 115 10.12 6.90 8.38
CA GLN A 115 8.91 6.79 9.19
C GLN A 115 8.11 5.52 8.89
N ALA A 116 7.92 5.19 7.61
CA ALA A 116 7.23 3.98 7.18
C ALA A 116 7.95 2.73 7.71
N LYS A 117 9.29 2.66 7.61
CA LYS A 117 10.08 1.55 8.17
C LYS A 117 9.82 1.34 9.66
N ARG A 118 9.74 2.43 10.44
CA ARG A 118 9.44 2.35 11.89
C ARG A 118 8.03 1.83 12.15
N ARG A 119 7.02 2.35 11.42
CA ARG A 119 5.63 1.89 11.55
C ARG A 119 5.49 0.40 11.23
N LEU A 120 6.06 -0.03 10.11
CA LEU A 120 6.01 -1.43 9.65
C LEU A 120 6.70 -2.37 10.64
N LYS A 121 7.85 -1.96 11.20
CA LYS A 121 8.54 -2.72 12.27
C LYS A 121 7.69 -2.81 13.53
N ASN A 122 7.00 -1.75 13.93
CA ASN A 122 6.12 -1.75 15.11
C ASN A 122 4.88 -2.65 14.93
N LEU A 123 4.51 -2.96 13.68
CA LEU A 123 3.44 -3.90 13.34
C LEU A 123 3.95 -5.34 13.17
N ASP A 124 5.22 -5.60 13.48
CA ASP A 124 5.86 -6.92 13.39
C ASP A 124 5.83 -7.53 11.98
N LEU A 125 5.89 -6.68 10.95
CA LEU A 125 5.94 -7.10 9.55
C LEU A 125 7.40 -7.30 9.12
N HIS A 126 7.77 -8.54 8.78
CA HIS A 126 9.17 -8.92 8.52
C HIS A 126 9.48 -9.24 7.05
N ASN A 127 8.46 -9.37 6.22
CA ASN A 127 8.60 -9.74 4.80
C ASN A 127 8.73 -8.53 3.86
N ILE A 128 9.22 -7.40 4.37
CA ILE A 128 9.31 -6.12 3.65
C ILE A 128 10.77 -5.72 3.48
N GLN A 129 11.18 -5.46 2.24
CA GLN A 129 12.44 -4.79 1.92
C GLN A 129 12.16 -3.40 1.36
N MET A 130 12.88 -2.39 1.85
CA MET A 130 12.65 -1.00 1.48
C MET A 130 13.91 -0.39 0.87
N ARG A 131 13.75 0.46 -0.16
CA ARG A 131 14.86 1.19 -0.79
C ARG A 131 14.54 2.67 -0.96
N HIS A 132 15.47 3.53 -0.55
CA HIS A 132 15.42 4.96 -0.86
C HIS A 132 15.97 5.15 -2.26
N GLY A 133 15.19 5.71 -3.17
CA GLY A 133 15.65 5.93 -4.53
C GLY A 133 14.53 6.28 -5.49
N ASP A 134 14.91 6.39 -6.76
CA ASP A 134 13.96 6.61 -7.84
C ASP A 134 13.14 5.34 -8.10
N GLY A 135 11.82 5.46 -7.93
CA GLY A 135 10.88 4.38 -8.17
C GLY A 135 10.71 4.04 -9.64
N TRP A 136 10.95 4.98 -10.54
CA TRP A 136 10.79 4.77 -11.98
C TRP A 136 11.82 3.81 -12.58
N GLN A 137 12.95 3.62 -11.88
CA GLN A 137 13.95 2.61 -12.24
C GLN A 137 13.58 1.20 -11.76
N GLY A 138 12.47 1.04 -11.03
CA GLY A 138 12.11 -0.21 -10.37
C GLY A 138 13.22 -0.70 -9.43
N TRP A 139 13.28 -1.99 -9.13
CA TRP A 139 14.35 -2.58 -8.33
C TRP A 139 14.94 -3.82 -9.01
N SER A 140 15.67 -3.59 -10.10
CA SER A 140 16.22 -4.62 -11.00
C SER A 140 16.99 -5.74 -10.29
N SER A 141 17.82 -5.43 -9.29
CA SER A 141 18.56 -6.45 -8.51
C SER A 141 17.66 -7.41 -7.72
N LYS A 142 16.36 -7.13 -7.64
CA LYS A 142 15.33 -7.92 -6.95
C LYS A 142 14.25 -8.40 -7.91
N SER A 143 14.35 -8.16 -9.21
CA SER A 143 13.42 -8.71 -10.21
C SER A 143 13.61 -10.23 -10.35
N PRO A 144 12.72 -10.95 -11.07
CA PRO A 144 11.40 -10.50 -11.52
C PRO A 144 10.39 -10.38 -10.35
N PHE A 145 9.31 -9.63 -10.57
CA PHE A 145 8.17 -9.47 -9.65
C PHE A 145 6.90 -10.04 -10.27
N ASP A 146 6.06 -10.69 -9.47
CA ASP A 146 4.77 -11.22 -9.95
C ASP A 146 3.75 -10.10 -10.18
N GLY A 147 3.94 -8.98 -9.48
CA GLY A 147 3.11 -7.80 -9.67
C GLY A 147 3.79 -6.52 -9.21
N ILE A 148 3.47 -5.44 -9.91
CA ILE A 148 3.98 -4.10 -9.61
C ILE A 148 2.81 -3.16 -9.38
N ILE A 149 2.84 -2.47 -8.24
CA ILE A 149 1.84 -1.46 -7.87
C ILE A 149 2.51 -0.09 -7.77
N VAL A 150 2.02 0.87 -8.54
CA VAL A 150 2.48 2.26 -8.53
C VAL A 150 1.48 3.09 -7.76
N THR A 151 1.97 3.80 -6.74
CA THR A 151 1.15 4.57 -5.79
C THR A 151 1.41 6.07 -5.89
N ALA A 152 2.09 6.51 -6.94
CA ALA A 152 2.36 7.90 -7.26
C ALA A 152 1.91 8.17 -8.69
N ALA A 153 1.38 9.37 -8.97
CA ALA A 153 0.93 9.72 -10.30
C ALA A 153 2.08 9.61 -11.33
N ALA A 154 1.91 8.75 -12.32
CA ALA A 154 2.76 8.69 -13.52
C ALA A 154 2.09 9.40 -14.69
N GLN A 155 2.87 10.05 -15.56
CA GLN A 155 2.37 10.47 -16.88
C GLN A 155 2.27 9.27 -17.83
N SER A 156 3.18 8.30 -17.66
CA SER A 156 3.24 7.08 -18.43
C SER A 156 3.92 6.01 -17.58
N ILE A 157 3.56 4.76 -17.82
CA ILE A 157 4.23 3.60 -17.24
C ILE A 157 5.68 3.56 -17.76
N PRO A 158 6.71 3.58 -16.88
CA PRO A 158 8.08 3.41 -17.33
C PRO A 158 8.35 1.98 -17.80
N GLN A 159 9.03 1.85 -18.94
CA GLN A 159 9.45 0.57 -19.49
C GLN A 159 10.28 -0.26 -18.48
N ALA A 160 11.11 0.42 -17.69
CA ALA A 160 11.92 -0.25 -16.66
C ALA A 160 11.10 -1.03 -15.64
N LEU A 161 9.84 -0.65 -15.36
CA LEU A 161 8.96 -1.44 -14.50
C LEU A 161 8.40 -2.65 -15.24
N LEU A 162 8.00 -2.49 -16.50
CA LEU A 162 7.50 -3.58 -17.33
C LEU A 162 8.56 -4.68 -17.49
N ASP A 163 9.81 -4.30 -17.73
CA ASP A 163 10.94 -5.23 -17.90
C ASP A 163 11.27 -6.03 -16.62
N GLN A 164 10.69 -5.64 -15.47
CA GLN A 164 10.89 -6.29 -14.18
C GLN A 164 9.73 -7.18 -13.75
N LEU A 165 8.65 -7.25 -14.54
CA LEU A 165 7.58 -8.22 -14.33
C LEU A 165 8.04 -9.63 -14.72
N ALA A 166 7.60 -10.63 -13.97
CA ALA A 166 7.67 -12.02 -14.40
C ALA A 166 6.74 -12.25 -15.61
N ASP A 167 7.00 -13.30 -16.37
CA ASP A 167 6.08 -13.72 -17.43
C ASP A 167 4.69 -13.98 -16.82
N GLY A 168 3.67 -13.27 -17.32
CA GLY A 168 2.31 -13.31 -16.78
C GLY A 168 2.03 -12.38 -15.59
N GLY A 169 2.99 -11.54 -15.19
CA GLY A 169 2.84 -10.56 -14.12
C GLY A 169 1.86 -9.42 -14.46
N SER A 170 1.33 -8.75 -13.43
CA SER A 170 0.33 -7.68 -13.57
C SER A 170 0.80 -6.32 -13.05
N GLN A 171 0.28 -5.23 -13.64
CA GLN A 171 0.64 -3.85 -13.27
C GLN A 171 -0.59 -2.95 -13.02
N ARG A 172 -0.52 -2.05 -12.03
CA ARG A 172 -1.52 -0.99 -11.77
C ARG A 172 -0.89 0.34 -11.32
N ASP A 173 -1.52 1.45 -11.70
CA ASP A 173 -1.22 2.83 -11.26
C ASP A 173 -2.47 3.49 -10.63
N ARG A 174 -2.28 4.60 -9.90
CA ARG A 174 -3.31 5.36 -9.17
C ARG A 174 -4.03 6.41 -10.00
#